data_AF-A0A1H8ANX5-F1
#
_entry.id   AF-A0A1H8ANX5-F1
#
_cell.length_a   1.000
_cell.length_b   1.000
_cell.length_c   1.000
_cell.angle_alpha   90.00
_cell.angle_beta   90.00
_cell.angle_gamma   90.00
#
_symmetry.space_group_name_H-M   'P 1'
#
loop_
_entity.id
_entity.type
_entity.pdbx_description
1 polymer ?
#
loop_
_entity_poly.entity_id
_entity_poly.type
_entity_poly.pdbx_seq_one_letter_code
_entity_poly.pdbx_strand_id
1 'polypeptide(L)' 'MSKLETRSKRFQIGDLVVKLSETKELYFRVVDIKEDIIKINAINLPISTYVKSNQISKANQNRVK' A
#
# COMPACT_ATOMS: atom_id res chain seq x y z
N MET A 1 5.91 14.39 -23.37
CA MET A 1 5.17 13.72 -22.27
C MET A 1 6.10 12.71 -21.61
N SER A 2 6.58 13.03 -20.41
CA SER A 2 7.64 12.29 -19.72
C SER A 2 7.08 11.08 -18.97
N LYS A 3 7.65 9.90 -19.23
CA LYS A 3 7.34 8.57 -18.65
C LYS A 3 7.41 8.47 -17.11
N LEU A 4 7.65 9.56 -16.38
CA LEU A 4 7.73 9.58 -14.92
C LEU A 4 6.36 9.73 -14.23
N GLU A 5 5.38 10.34 -14.88
CA GLU A 5 4.11 10.72 -14.22
C GLU A 5 3.18 9.53 -13.88
N THR A 6 3.50 8.33 -14.35
CA THR A 6 2.59 7.17 -14.22
C THR A 6 2.90 6.27 -13.03
N ARG A 7 4.09 6.34 -12.41
CA ARG A 7 4.46 5.42 -11.32
C ARG A 7 3.90 5.84 -9.95
N SER A 8 3.81 7.13 -9.67
CA SER A 8 3.32 7.64 -8.38
C SER A 8 1.79 7.64 -8.23
N LYS A 9 1.03 7.25 -9.27
CA LYS A 9 -0.45 7.19 -9.23
C LYS A 9 -1.02 5.83 -8.81
N ARG A 10 -0.18 4.83 -8.52
CA ARG A 10 -0.67 3.47 -8.23
C ARG A 10 -1.38 3.35 -6.89
N PHE A 11 -1.00 4.17 -5.91
CA PHE A 11 -1.54 4.16 -4.55
C PHE A 11 -1.96 5.57 -4.14
N GLN A 12 -2.96 5.65 -3.27
CA GLN A 12 -3.49 6.88 -2.69
C GLN A 12 -3.59 6.73 -1.18
N ILE A 13 -3.52 7.84 -0.45
CA ILE A 13 -3.79 7.86 0.99
C ILE A 13 -5.22 7.35 1.22
N GLY A 14 -5.37 6.41 2.15
CA GLY A 14 -6.62 5.69 2.42
C GLY A 14 -6.73 4.34 1.73
N ASP A 15 -5.90 4.05 0.71
CA ASP A 15 -5.94 2.75 0.03
C ASP A 15 -5.63 1.60 1.00
N LEU A 16 -6.35 0.50 0.81
CA LEU A 16 -6.10 -0.76 1.51
C LEU A 16 -5.04 -1.55 0.76
N VAL A 17 -3.99 -1.96 1.45
CA VAL A 17 -2.85 -2.65 0.86
C VAL A 17 -2.40 -3.81 1.73
N VAL A 18 -1.73 -4.78 1.12
CA VAL A 18 -1.10 -5.91 1.78
C VAL A 18 0.39 -5.92 1.43
N LYS A 19 1.24 -6.35 2.37
CA LYS A 19 2.66 -6.58 2.09
C LYS A 19 2.84 -7.89 1.35
N LEU A 20 3.61 -7.88 0.27
CA LEU A 20 3.89 -9.07 -0.53
C LEU A 20 4.82 -10.07 0.17
N SER A 21 5.61 -9.59 1.15
CA SER A 21 6.58 -10.42 1.88
C SER A 21 5.97 -11.21 3.04
N GLU A 22 4.74 -10.92 3.45
CA GLU A 22 4.09 -11.61 4.57
C GLU A 22 3.14 -12.70 4.06
N THR A 23 3.30 -13.92 4.56
CA THR A 23 2.41 -15.07 4.29
C THR A 23 1.06 -14.95 4.98
N LYS A 24 0.94 -14.08 5.98
CA LYS A 24 -0.32 -13.73 6.63
C LYS A 24 -0.90 -12.49 5.96
N GLU A 25 -2.18 -12.55 5.60
CA GLU A 25 -2.91 -11.40 5.05
C GLU A 25 -3.14 -10.34 6.13
N LEU A 26 -2.10 -9.54 6.39
CA LEU A 26 -2.22 -8.32 7.17
C LEU A 26 -2.60 -7.18 6.24
N TYR A 27 -3.74 -6.57 6.55
CA TYR A 27 -4.24 -5.40 5.86
C TYR A 27 -3.69 -4.13 6.51
N PHE A 28 -3.16 -3.27 5.66
CA PHE A 28 -2.69 -1.95 6.03
C PHE A 28 -3.44 -0.89 5.24
N ARG A 29 -3.53 0.30 5.82
CA ARG A 29 -4.04 1.51 5.17
C ARG A 29 -2.88 2.43 4.85
N VAL A 30 -2.83 2.94 3.63
CA VAL A 30 -1.86 3.97 3.25
C VAL A 30 -2.21 5.26 4.00
N VAL A 31 -1.23 5.84 4.70
CA VAL A 31 -1.41 7.08 5.47
C VAL A 31 -0.53 8.22 4.98
N ASP A 32 0.55 7.92 4.25
CA ASP A 32 1.43 8.92 3.63
C ASP A 32 2.12 8.33 2.40
N ILE A 33 2.42 9.17 1.40
CA ILE A 33 3.11 8.77 0.18
C ILE A 33 4.16 9.83 -0.15
N LYS A 34 5.43 9.41 -0.16
CA LYS A 34 6.57 10.23 -0.53
C LYS A 34 7.33 9.55 -1.66
N GLU A 35 7.07 10.00 -2.88
CA GLU A 35 7.67 9.48 -4.12
C GLU A 35 7.39 7.97 -4.33
N ASP A 36 8.34 7.10 -3.98
CA ASP A 36 8.22 5.63 -4.03
C ASP A 36 8.03 5.00 -2.64
N ILE A 37 8.24 5.77 -1.58
CA ILE A 37 8.12 5.32 -0.19
C ILE A 37 6.70 5.62 0.31
N ILE A 38 6.03 4.58 0.80
CA ILE A 38 4.64 4.62 1.23
C ILE A 38 4.60 4.27 2.70
N LYS A 39 4.02 5.14 3.52
CA LYS A 39 3.72 4.83 4.92
C LYS A 39 2.40 4.10 4.99
N ILE A 40 2.42 2.93 5.62
CA ILE A 40 1.25 2.08 5.80
C ILE A 40 1.03 1.84 7.29
N ASN A 41 -0.23 1.83 7.70
CA ASN A 41 -0.64 1.59 9.08
C ASN A 41 -1.53 0.34 9.14
N ALA A 42 -1.21 -0.61 10.00
CA ALA A 42 -2.02 -1.80 10.17
C ALA A 42 -3.39 -1.43 10.73
N ILE A 43 -4.45 -2.09 10.25
CA ILE A 43 -5.83 -1.72 10.62
C ILE A 43 -6.16 -2.17 12.05
N ASN A 44 -5.71 -3.36 12.43
CA ASN A 44 -6.04 -4.00 13.71
C ASN A 44 -4.87 -4.03 14.69
N LEU A 45 -3.75 -3.40 14.35
CA LEU A 45 -2.54 -3.40 15.16
C LEU A 45 -1.96 -1.99 15.21
N PRO A 46 -1.37 -1.54 16.33
CA PRO A 46 -0.71 -0.25 16.44
C PRO A 46 0.68 -0.27 15.76
N ILE A 47 0.74 -0.79 14.53
CA ILE A 47 1.96 -1.00 13.78
C ILE A 47 1.88 -0.15 12.52
N SER A 48 2.85 0.77 12.39
CA SER A 48 3.04 1.52 11.15
C SER A 48 4.45 1.27 10.62
N THR A 49 4.61 1.29 9.30
CA THR A 49 5.92 1.11 8.67
C THR A 49 5.99 1.83 7.34
N TYR A 50 7.20 2.00 6.83
CA TYR A 50 7.46 2.54 5.50
C TYR A 50 7.88 1.40 4.58
N VAL A 51 7.28 1.35 3.40
CA VAL A 51 7.49 0.31 2.40
C VAL A 51 7.60 0.95 1.03
N LYS A 52 8.31 0.29 0.12
CA LYS A 52 8.33 0.72 -1.29
C LYS A 52 7.05 0.31 -2.00
N SER A 53 6.71 1.03 -3.05
CA SER A 53 5.53 0.75 -3.90
C SER A 53 5.51 -0.66 -4.50
N ASN A 54 6.67 -1.29 -4.66
CA ASN A 54 6.82 -2.67 -5.16
C ASN A 54 6.76 -3.75 -4.07
N GLN A 55 6.72 -3.38 -2.79
CA GLN A 55 6.62 -4.32 -1.65
C GLN A 55 5.18 -4.50 -1.18
N ILE A 56 4.26 -3.71 -1.70
CA ILE A 56 2.84 -3.78 -1.38
C ILE A 56 2.00 -3.95 -2.64
N SER A 57 0.82 -4.54 -2.45
CA SER A 57 -0.21 -4.62 -3.48
C SER A 57 -1.52 -4.09 -2.94
N LYS A 58 -2.36 -3.56 -3.82
CA LYS A 58 -3.73 -3.20 -3.46
C LYS A 58 -4.46 -4.45 -3.02
N ALA A 59 -5.04 -4.39 -1.82
CA ALA A 59 -5.93 -5.43 -1.36
C ALA A 59 -7.15 -5.42 -2.28
N ASN A 60 -7.42 -6.57 -2.91
CA ASN A 60 -8.54 -6.68 -3.83
C ASN A 60 -9.83 -6.72 -3.00
N GLN A 61 -10.61 -5.64 -2.99
CA GLN A 61 -11.91 -5.55 -2.29
C GLN A 61 -12.96 -6.53 -2.85
N ASN A 62 -12.65 -7.26 -3.92
CA ASN A 62 -13.60 -8.03 -4.71
C ASN A 62 -13.62 -9.55 -4.40
N ARG A 63 -13.09 -9.98 -3.25
CA ARG A 63 -13.12 -11.38 -2.79
C ARG A 63 -14.24 -11.70 -1.79
N VAL A 64 -15.25 -10.84 -1.71
CA VAL A 64 -16.51 -11.07 -0.97
C VAL A 64 -17.67 -11.00 -1.98
N LYS A 65 -17.93 -12.10 -2.69
CA LYS A 65 -19.19 -12.34 -3.39
C LYS A 65 -19.63 -13.77 -3.14
#